data_AF-A0A183CT05-F1
#
_entry.id   AF-A0A183CT05-F1
#
_cell.length_a   1.000
_cell.length_b   1.000
_cell.length_c   1.000
_cell.angle_alpha   90.00
_cell.angle_beta   90.00
_cell.angle_gamma   90.00
#
_symmetry.space_group_name_H-M   'P 1'
#
loop_
_entity.id
_entity.type
_entity.pdbx_description
1 polymer ?
#
loop_
_entity_poly.entity_id
_entity_poly.type
_entity_poly.pdbx_seq_one_letter_code
_entity_poly.pdbx_strand_id
1 'polypeptide(L)'
;MLAPVCRLASKCGEALKLLETSNASASATVERALLSALAKCPAGHKAAILALHRDMRTMYIHAYQSLVFNSIVSGRKKTFGLAVLAGDLDAAGDVLTDANATIDRVCLPLPSVADTKMPQNEIAQCYEEIAASTPFKVPNLPSLK
;
A
#
# COMPACT_ATOMS: atom_id res chain seq x y z
N MET A 1 5.94 -34.05 7.21
CA MET A 1 5.64 -32.64 6.90
C MET A 1 4.57 -32.41 5.81
N LEU A 2 3.93 -33.44 5.23
CA LEU A 2 2.93 -33.28 4.14
C LEU A 2 1.48 -32.93 4.58
N ALA A 3 1.11 -33.13 5.86
CA ALA A 3 -0.26 -32.99 6.32
C ALA A 3 -0.91 -31.58 6.17
N PRO A 4 -0.21 -30.45 6.39
CA PRO A 4 -0.84 -29.13 6.28
C PRO A 4 -1.09 -28.69 4.82
N VAL A 5 -0.24 -29.11 3.88
CA VAL A 5 -0.35 -28.74 2.46
C VAL A 5 -1.53 -29.44 1.79
N CYS A 6 -1.72 -30.74 2.06
CA CYS A 6 -2.88 -31.48 1.57
C CYS A 6 -4.21 -30.95 2.15
N ARG A 7 -4.18 -30.49 3.41
CA ARG A 7 -5.36 -29.89 4.07
C ARG A 7 -5.76 -28.55 3.45
N LEU A 8 -4.78 -27.74 3.03
CA LEU A 8 -5.04 -26.47 2.33
C LEU A 8 -5.63 -26.71 0.94
N ALA A 9 -5.11 -27.69 0.19
CA ALA A 9 -5.64 -28.08 -1.13
C ALA A 9 -7.13 -28.47 -1.07
N SER A 10 -7.49 -29.33 -0.11
CA SER A 10 -8.87 -29.77 0.11
C SER A 10 -9.81 -28.60 0.40
N LYS A 11 -9.37 -27.69 1.29
CA LYS A 11 -10.14 -26.49 1.65
C LYS A 11 -10.32 -25.52 0.49
N CYS A 12 -9.32 -25.36 -0.38
CA CYS A 12 -9.45 -24.55 -1.58
C CYS A 12 -10.46 -25.15 -2.57
N GLY A 13 -10.47 -26.48 -2.74
CA GLY A 13 -11.44 -27.17 -3.57
C GLY A 13 -12.89 -27.04 -3.06
N GLU A 14 -13.09 -27.10 -1.75
CA GLU A 14 -14.39 -26.84 -1.11
C GLU A 14 -14.84 -25.39 -1.29
N ALA A 15 -13.95 -24.42 -1.07
CA ALA A 15 -14.23 -23.01 -1.25
C ALA A 15 -14.62 -22.66 -2.71
N LEU A 16 -13.98 -23.29 -3.70
CA LEU A 16 -14.34 -23.11 -5.11
C LEU A 16 -15.78 -23.56 -5.42
N LYS A 17 -16.22 -24.68 -4.85
CA LYS A 17 -17.61 -25.16 -5.00
C LYS A 17 -18.62 -24.18 -4.43
N LEU A 18 -18.32 -23.56 -3.28
CA LEU A 18 -19.17 -22.51 -2.69
C LEU A 18 -19.29 -21.29 -3.61
N LEU A 19 -18.18 -20.89 -4.24
CA LEU A 19 -18.18 -19.79 -5.20
C LEU A 19 -18.96 -20.11 -6.49
N GLU A 20 -19.10 -21.38 -6.87
CA GLU A 20 -19.92 -21.81 -8.02
C GLU A 20 -21.42 -21.81 -7.73
N THR A 21 -21.82 -22.06 -6.48
CA THR A 21 -23.24 -22.07 -6.07
C THR A 21 -23.84 -20.68 -5.90
N SER A 22 -23.00 -19.65 -5.75
CA SER A 22 -23.46 -18.26 -5.73
C SER A 22 -23.57 -17.75 -7.17
N ASN A 23 -24.75 -17.32 -7.57
CA ASN A 23 -25.12 -16.87 -8.93
C ASN A 23 -24.37 -15.60 -9.42
N ALA A 24 -23.22 -15.27 -8.81
CA ALA A 24 -22.37 -14.15 -9.17
C ALA A 24 -21.45 -14.59 -10.32
N SER A 25 -21.68 -14.05 -11.52
CA SER A 25 -20.77 -14.03 -12.70
C SER A 25 -19.41 -14.71 -12.45
N ALA A 26 -19.42 -16.04 -12.57
CA ALA A 26 -18.56 -16.92 -11.78
C ALA A 26 -17.16 -17.18 -12.37
N SER A 27 -16.58 -16.25 -13.14
CA SER A 27 -15.29 -16.53 -13.82
C SER A 27 -14.16 -15.53 -13.55
N ALA A 28 -14.42 -14.37 -12.93
CA ALA A 28 -13.45 -13.27 -12.91
C ALA A 28 -13.16 -12.64 -11.53
N THR A 29 -13.44 -13.32 -10.42
CA THR A 29 -13.09 -12.79 -9.08
C THR A 29 -11.64 -13.10 -8.69
N VAL A 30 -11.03 -12.21 -7.92
CA VAL A 30 -9.66 -12.37 -7.40
C VAL A 30 -9.54 -13.64 -6.56
N GLU A 31 -10.55 -13.90 -5.73
CA GLU A 31 -10.65 -15.06 -4.86
C GLU A 31 -10.66 -16.35 -5.67
N ARG A 32 -11.43 -16.40 -6.76
CA ARG A 32 -11.47 -17.58 -7.64
C ARG A 32 -10.12 -17.81 -8.30
N ALA A 33 -9.46 -16.77 -8.80
CA ALA A 33 -8.15 -16.88 -9.42
C ALA A 33 -7.08 -17.39 -8.43
N LEU A 34 -7.08 -16.85 -7.20
CA LEU A 34 -6.18 -17.28 -6.13
C LEU A 34 -6.46 -18.72 -5.71
N LEU A 35 -7.71 -19.07 -5.42
CA LEU A 35 -8.09 -20.41 -4.98
C LEU A 35 -7.84 -21.46 -6.07
N SER A 36 -8.07 -21.12 -7.34
CA SER A 36 -7.78 -22.00 -8.47
C SER A 36 -6.28 -22.28 -8.61
N ALA A 37 -5.43 -21.27 -8.37
CA ALA A 37 -3.98 -21.44 -8.38
C ALA A 37 -3.48 -22.25 -7.17
N LEU A 38 -4.03 -21.99 -5.98
CA LEU A 38 -3.68 -22.70 -4.74
C LEU A 38 -4.19 -24.15 -4.73
N ALA A 39 -5.34 -24.45 -5.37
CA ALA A 39 -5.81 -25.82 -5.53
C ALA A 39 -4.83 -26.68 -6.36
N LYS A 40 -4.16 -26.07 -7.35
CA LYS A 40 -3.13 -26.72 -8.18
C LYS A 40 -1.78 -26.83 -7.46
N CYS A 41 -1.39 -25.78 -6.73
CA CYS A 41 -0.13 -25.74 -5.98
C CYS A 41 -0.35 -25.09 -4.60
N PRO A 42 -0.72 -25.87 -3.57
CA PRO A 42 -1.10 -25.31 -2.26
C PRO A 42 0.07 -24.65 -1.52
N ALA A 43 1.32 -25.03 -1.81
CA ALA A 43 2.50 -24.35 -1.28
C ALA A 43 2.89 -23.10 -2.11
N GLY A 44 2.32 -22.92 -3.29
CA GLY A 44 2.70 -21.94 -4.31
C GLY A 44 2.08 -20.55 -4.14
N HIS A 45 2.05 -20.00 -2.93
CA HIS A 45 1.41 -18.70 -2.62
C HIS A 45 1.88 -17.55 -3.52
N LYS A 46 3.20 -17.46 -3.75
CA LYS A 46 3.79 -16.47 -4.67
C LYS A 46 3.25 -16.63 -6.10
N ALA A 47 3.21 -17.86 -6.59
CA ALA A 47 2.72 -18.14 -7.94
C ALA A 47 1.22 -17.84 -8.05
N ALA A 48 0.43 -18.11 -7.01
CA ALA A 48 -0.99 -17.76 -6.96
C ALA A 48 -1.23 -16.25 -7.05
N ILE A 49 -0.46 -15.44 -6.31
CA ILE A 49 -0.53 -13.98 -6.40
C ILE A 49 -0.14 -13.50 -7.79
N LEU A 50 0.93 -14.07 -8.36
CA LEU A 50 1.40 -13.72 -9.71
C LEU A 50 0.42 -14.16 -10.83
N ALA A 51 -0.50 -15.09 -10.55
CA ALA A 51 -1.55 -15.48 -11.48
C ALA A 51 -2.66 -14.43 -11.63
N LEU A 52 -2.78 -13.48 -10.71
CA LEU A 52 -3.70 -12.35 -10.85
C LEU A 52 -3.32 -11.46 -12.03
N HIS A 53 -4.26 -10.67 -12.56
CA HIS A 53 -3.90 -9.64 -13.54
C HIS A 53 -2.99 -8.58 -12.90
N ARG A 54 -2.10 -7.98 -13.70
CA ARG A 54 -1.12 -6.98 -13.22
C ARG A 54 -1.83 -5.85 -12.47
N ASP A 55 -2.91 -5.33 -13.03
CA ASP A 55 -3.61 -4.16 -12.48
C ASP A 55 -4.23 -4.46 -11.10
N MET A 56 -4.72 -5.68 -10.89
CA MET A 56 -5.23 -6.12 -9.59
C MET A 56 -4.12 -6.15 -8.54
N ARG A 57 -2.94 -6.67 -8.87
CA ARG A 57 -1.79 -6.64 -7.93
C ARG A 57 -1.36 -5.21 -7.63
N THR A 58 -1.28 -4.38 -8.66
CA THR A 58 -0.89 -2.97 -8.54
C THR A 58 -1.89 -2.18 -7.70
N MET A 59 -3.19 -2.48 -7.77
CA MET A 59 -4.23 -1.88 -6.92
C MET A 59 -3.94 -2.10 -5.43
N TYR A 60 -3.57 -3.31 -5.01
CA TYR A 60 -3.23 -3.57 -3.60
C TYR A 60 -1.99 -2.81 -3.13
N ILE A 61 -1.00 -2.64 -4.00
CA ILE A 61 0.20 -1.83 -3.70
C ILE A 61 -0.19 -0.36 -3.52
N HIS A 62 -0.98 0.20 -4.44
CA HIS A 62 -1.45 1.58 -4.34
C HIS A 62 -2.35 1.81 -3.13
N ALA A 63 -3.22 0.85 -2.78
CA ALA A 63 -4.04 0.94 -1.58
C ALA A 63 -3.18 1.06 -0.31
N TYR A 64 -2.08 0.30 -0.23
CA TYR A 64 -1.14 0.41 0.88
C TYR A 64 -0.39 1.76 0.87
N GLN A 65 0.06 2.22 -0.29
CA GLN A 65 0.70 3.55 -0.42
C GLN A 65 -0.24 4.67 0.03
N SER A 66 -1.51 4.62 -0.37
CA SER A 66 -2.54 5.58 0.04
C SER A 66 -2.85 5.50 1.54
N LEU A 67 -2.85 4.30 2.13
CA LEU A 67 -3.00 4.14 3.58
C LEU A 67 -1.90 4.89 4.33
N VAL A 68 -0.64 4.62 3.98
CA VAL A 68 0.54 5.27 4.57
C VAL A 68 0.48 6.79 4.38
N PHE A 69 0.20 7.24 3.15
CA PHE A 69 0.07 8.66 2.81
C PHE A 69 -1.01 9.37 3.62
N ASN A 70 -2.20 8.78 3.71
CA ASN A 70 -3.31 9.35 4.48
C ASN A 70 -2.98 9.45 5.97
N SER A 71 -2.22 8.50 6.52
CA SER A 71 -1.73 8.59 7.89
C SER A 71 -0.76 9.77 8.08
N ILE A 72 0.17 9.98 7.14
CA ILE A 72 1.10 11.13 7.16
C ILE A 72 0.34 12.45 7.06
N VAL A 73 -0.58 12.58 6.10
CA VAL A 73 -1.44 13.78 5.93
C VAL A 73 -2.21 14.07 7.22
N SER A 74 -2.79 13.04 7.83
CA SER A 74 -3.53 13.18 9.09
C SER A 74 -2.63 13.61 10.24
N GLY A 75 -1.42 13.06 10.34
CA GLY A 75 -0.38 13.47 11.29
C GLY A 75 0.00 14.94 11.12
N ARG A 76 0.36 15.35 9.89
CA ARG A 76 0.68 16.75 9.57
C ARG A 76 -0.46 17.69 9.95
N LYS A 77 -1.70 17.37 9.55
CA LYS A 77 -2.88 18.19 9.85
C LYS A 77 -3.14 18.29 11.35
N LYS A 78 -2.93 17.22 12.11
CA LYS A 78 -3.10 17.21 13.56
C LYS A 78 -2.06 18.08 14.25
N THR A 79 -0.80 18.04 13.81
CA THR A 79 0.31 18.75 14.47
C THR A 79 0.41 20.21 14.03
N PHE A 80 0.24 20.49 12.74
CA PHE A 80 0.52 21.80 12.13
C PHE A 80 -0.72 22.50 11.55
N GLY A 81 -1.89 21.85 11.58
CA GLY A 81 -3.11 22.41 11.02
C GLY A 81 -3.02 22.60 9.50
N LEU A 82 -3.54 23.75 9.03
CA LEU A 82 -3.52 24.17 7.62
C LEU A 82 -2.47 25.26 7.34
N ALA A 83 -1.52 25.46 8.26
CA ALA A 83 -0.44 26.41 8.05
C ALA A 83 0.56 25.88 7.01
N VAL A 84 1.06 26.77 6.16
CA VAL A 84 2.23 26.51 5.32
C VAL A 84 3.48 26.72 6.18
N LEU A 85 4.37 25.74 6.16
CA LEU A 85 5.61 25.74 6.92
C LEU A 85 6.80 26.02 6.01
N ALA A 86 7.85 26.62 6.56
CA ALA A 86 9.12 26.71 5.85
C ALA A 86 9.61 25.30 5.49
N GLY A 87 10.01 25.09 4.24
CA GLY A 87 10.42 23.77 3.76
C GLY A 87 9.29 22.85 3.30
N ASP A 88 8.02 23.29 3.32
CA ASP A 88 6.94 22.58 2.61
C ASP A 88 7.28 22.47 1.13
N LEU A 89 6.86 21.37 0.49
CA LEU A 89 7.14 21.11 -0.91
C LEU A 89 5.96 21.48 -1.80
N ASP A 90 6.23 21.84 -3.05
CA ASP A 90 5.24 22.02 -4.09
C ASP A 90 5.02 20.73 -4.93
N ALA A 91 4.21 20.82 -5.98
CA ALA A 91 3.89 19.68 -6.84
C ALA A 91 5.09 19.17 -7.65
N ALA A 92 6.14 19.98 -7.83
CA ALA A 92 7.41 19.59 -8.44
C ALA A 92 8.37 18.95 -7.42
N GLY A 93 8.00 18.96 -6.13
CA GLY A 93 8.82 18.49 -5.02
C GLY A 93 9.90 19.50 -4.62
N ASP A 94 9.79 20.75 -5.06
CA ASP A 94 10.70 21.83 -4.68
C ASP A 94 10.16 22.58 -3.46
N VAL A 95 11.05 23.21 -2.69
CA VAL A 95 10.65 23.96 -1.49
C VAL A 95 9.83 25.18 -1.89
N LEU A 96 8.66 25.33 -1.28
CA LEU A 96 7.82 26.51 -1.40
C LEU A 96 8.52 27.72 -0.79
N THR A 97 8.85 28.70 -1.64
CA THR A 97 9.51 29.96 -1.24
C THR A 97 8.56 31.14 -1.14
N ASP A 98 7.32 31.01 -1.60
CA ASP A 98 6.33 32.09 -1.60
C ASP A 98 5.76 32.29 -0.19
N ALA A 99 6.00 33.48 0.38
CA ALA A 99 5.52 33.86 1.71
C ALA A 99 3.99 33.97 1.79
N ASN A 100 3.29 34.15 0.66
CA ASN A 100 1.84 34.21 0.58
C ASN A 100 1.21 32.89 0.13
N ALA A 101 1.99 31.80 0.05
CA ALA A 101 1.47 30.50 -0.33
C ALA A 101 0.35 30.03 0.61
N THR A 102 -0.66 29.42 0.02
CA THR A 102 -1.78 28.80 0.71
C THR A 102 -1.65 27.29 0.75
N ILE A 103 -2.40 26.64 1.64
CA ILE A 103 -2.28 25.20 1.91
C ILE A 103 -2.50 24.30 0.67
N ASP A 104 -3.25 24.76 -0.33
CA ASP A 104 -3.48 24.02 -1.59
C ASP A 104 -2.22 23.91 -2.46
N ARG A 105 -1.16 24.65 -2.14
CA ARG A 105 0.13 24.56 -2.81
C ARG A 105 1.06 23.55 -2.16
N VAL A 106 0.82 23.21 -0.90
CA VAL A 106 1.61 22.22 -0.16
C VAL A 106 1.31 20.82 -0.69
N CYS A 107 2.36 20.12 -1.09
CA CYS A 107 2.32 18.77 -1.59
C CYS A 107 3.14 17.87 -0.66
N LEU A 108 2.57 16.72 -0.33
CA LEU A 108 3.26 15.70 0.45
C LEU A 108 3.71 14.57 -0.50
N PRO A 109 4.97 14.13 -0.43
CA PRO A 109 5.43 13.03 -1.25
C PRO A 109 4.77 11.71 -0.87
N LEU A 110 4.32 10.96 -1.89
CA LEU A 110 3.88 9.58 -1.75
C LEU A 110 5.11 8.67 -1.57
N PRO A 111 5.16 7.84 -0.52
CA PRO A 111 6.25 6.92 -0.33
C PRO A 111 6.16 5.73 -1.29
N SER A 112 6.96 5.77 -2.37
CA SER A 112 6.88 4.81 -3.47
C SER A 112 8.20 4.59 -4.21
N VAL A 113 8.89 5.65 -4.63
CA VAL A 113 10.05 5.57 -5.56
C VAL A 113 11.30 6.19 -4.99
N ALA A 114 12.45 5.52 -5.11
CA ALA A 114 13.71 5.82 -4.41
C ALA A 114 14.16 7.31 -4.46
N ASP A 115 13.79 8.01 -5.53
CA ASP A 115 14.27 9.36 -5.83
C ASP A 115 13.29 10.48 -5.44
N THR A 116 12.20 10.15 -4.72
CA THR A 116 11.25 11.18 -4.26
C THR A 116 11.91 12.11 -3.24
N LYS A 117 11.91 13.42 -3.54
CA LYS A 117 12.34 14.46 -2.60
C LYS A 117 11.44 14.45 -1.36
N MET A 118 12.06 14.29 -0.19
CA MET A 118 11.37 14.28 1.10
C MET A 118 11.43 15.65 1.76
N PRO A 119 10.40 16.05 2.53
CA PRO A 119 10.46 17.28 3.30
C PRO A 119 11.61 17.23 4.30
N GLN A 120 12.37 18.33 4.41
CA GLN A 120 13.50 18.46 5.34
C GLN A 120 13.14 19.25 6.61
N ASN A 121 11.88 19.62 6.75
CA ASN A 121 11.36 20.38 7.88
C ASN A 121 10.73 19.45 8.93
N GLU A 122 9.98 20.02 9.86
CA GLU A 122 9.34 19.32 10.97
C GLU A 122 8.35 18.23 10.51
N ILE A 123 7.87 18.28 9.26
CA ILE A 123 6.98 17.27 8.69
C ILE A 123 7.68 15.94 8.49
N ALA A 124 9.02 15.93 8.36
CA ALA A 124 9.82 14.71 8.27
C ALA A 124 9.52 13.74 9.43
N GLN A 125 9.20 14.27 10.62
CA GLN A 125 8.84 13.47 11.80
C GLN A 125 7.59 12.62 11.55
N CYS A 126 6.59 13.14 10.83
CA CYS A 126 5.39 12.37 10.48
C CYS A 126 5.72 11.17 9.59
N TYR A 127 6.74 11.28 8.73
CA TYR A 127 7.21 10.17 7.90
C TYR A 127 7.98 9.14 8.74
N GLU A 128 8.82 9.59 9.67
CA GLU A 128 9.59 8.74 10.59
C GLU A 128 8.67 7.92 11.52
N GLU A 129 7.67 8.56 12.13
CA GLU A 129 6.71 7.89 13.01
C GLU A 129 5.93 6.81 12.27
N ILE A 130 5.45 7.12 11.06
CA ILE A 130 4.74 6.15 10.25
C ILE A 130 5.68 5.02 9.81
N ALA A 131 6.94 5.31 9.47
CA ALA A 131 7.94 4.29 9.14
C ALA A 131 8.13 3.30 10.29
N ALA A 132 8.17 3.81 11.53
CA ALA A 132 8.32 3.00 12.72
C ALA A 132 7.08 2.13 13.01
N SER A 133 5.89 2.62 12.66
CA SER A 133 4.64 1.88 12.88
C SER A 133 4.37 0.79 11.83
N THR A 134 4.96 0.91 10.64
CA THR A 134 4.68 -0.03 9.54
C THR A 134 5.46 -1.35 9.71
N PRO A 135 4.82 -2.51 9.53
CA PRO A 135 5.47 -3.82 9.66
C PRO A 135 6.40 -4.17 8.48
N PHE A 136 6.45 -3.34 7.44
CA PHE A 136 7.24 -3.55 6.25
C PHE A 136 8.09 -2.32 5.96
N LYS A 137 9.29 -2.53 5.41
CA LYS A 137 10.12 -1.44 4.92
C LYS A 137 9.45 -0.78 3.72
N VAL A 138 8.99 0.45 3.88
CA VAL A 138 8.46 1.27 2.79
C VAL A 138 9.62 1.98 2.09
N PRO A 139 9.71 1.97 0.74
CA PRO A 139 10.72 2.73 0.02
C PRO A 139 10.73 4.21 0.42
N ASN A 140 11.93 4.76 0.70
CA ASN A 140 12.20 6.15 1.13
C ASN A 140 11.62 6.62 2.44
N LEU A 141 11.01 5.73 3.20
CA LEU A 141 10.88 5.98 4.62
C LEU A 141 12.22 5.65 5.27
N PRO A 142 12.68 6.47 6.23
CA PRO A 142 13.89 6.18 6.99
C PRO A 142 13.77 4.78 7.60
N SER A 143 14.80 3.97 7.41
CA SER A 143 14.86 2.65 8.04
C SER A 143 15.18 2.84 9.51
N LEU A 144 14.40 2.22 10.40
CA LEU A 144 14.80 2.11 11.81
C LEU A 144 16.19 1.43 11.86
N LYS A 145 17.13 2.10 12.53
CA LYS A 145 18.46 1.53 12.83
C LYS A 145 18.35 0.39 13.81
#